data_AF-A0AB73V8L2-F1
#
_entry.id   AF-A0AB73V8L2-F1
#
_cell.length_a   1.000
_cell.length_b   1.000
_cell.length_c   1.000
_cell.angle_alpha   90.00
_cell.angle_beta   90.00
_cell.angle_gamma   90.00
#
_symmetry.space_group_name_H-M   'P 1'
#
loop_
_entity.id
_entity.type
_entity.pdbx_description
1 polymer ?
#
loop_
_entity_poly.entity_id
_entity_poly.type
_entity_poly.pdbx_seq_one_letter_code
_entity_poly.pdbx_strand_id
1 'polypeptide(L)'
;MIAYNSPPPLGSSVFIEVTKTVSLCLGGLGVILPLYINATNAVESRMAEKIENTFRLIEKWDDPHLFSARKLTREIKEARSSLSDNALVERIKADEELKQSVILVSNYFEQVRFSVVNNRIDIAQFRSILGPVITDIITRFEPYFKTFGQEYMDDFRQLVTLMKG
;
A
#
# COMPACT_ATOMS: atom_id res chain seq x y z
N MET A 1 0.93 4.86 49.54
CA MET A 1 -0.46 4.66 50.00
C MET A 1 -0.87 5.93 50.74
N ILE A 2 -1.32 6.95 50.00
CA ILE A 2 -1.64 8.29 50.55
C ILE A 2 -3.15 8.48 50.42
N ALA A 3 -3.89 7.82 51.29
CA ALA A 3 -5.29 8.07 51.58
C ALA A 3 -5.56 7.40 52.93
N TYR A 4 -6.40 7.98 53.78
CA TYR A 4 -6.79 7.51 55.13
C TYR A 4 -6.01 8.02 56.35
N ASN A 5 -5.70 9.33 56.41
CA ASN A 5 -5.53 10.02 57.70
C ASN A 5 -6.63 11.05 58.00
N SER A 6 -7.55 11.31 57.06
CA SER A 6 -8.67 12.23 57.27
C SER A 6 -9.89 11.47 57.79
N PRO A 7 -10.59 11.96 58.85
CA PRO A 7 -11.82 11.34 59.31
C PRO A 7 -12.88 11.39 58.19
N PRO A 8 -13.73 10.35 58.06
CA PRO A 8 -14.78 10.33 57.05
C PRO A 8 -15.77 11.49 57.27
N PRO A 9 -16.37 12.04 56.20
CA PRO A 9 -17.33 13.12 56.31
C PRO A 9 -18.55 12.73 57.17
N LEU A 10 -19.18 13.72 57.82
CA LEU A 10 -20.37 13.53 58.65
C LEU A 10 -21.45 12.76 57.88
N GLY A 11 -21.85 11.60 58.40
CA GLY A 11 -22.82 10.70 57.77
C GLY A 11 -22.23 9.59 56.88
N SER A 12 -20.90 9.45 56.81
CA SER A 12 -20.23 8.36 56.10
C SER A 12 -19.28 7.57 57.01
N SER A 13 -19.01 6.32 56.66
CA SER A 13 -18.02 5.47 57.34
C SER A 13 -16.82 5.21 56.43
N VAL A 14 -15.67 4.87 57.02
CA VAL A 14 -14.46 4.49 56.27
C VAL A 14 -14.77 3.40 55.24
N PHE A 15 -15.59 2.40 55.60
CA PHE A 15 -16.01 1.33 54.70
C PHE A 15 -16.79 1.83 53.47
N ILE A 16 -17.68 2.82 53.65
CA ILE A 16 -18.47 3.41 52.57
C ILE A 16 -17.55 4.19 51.61
N GLU A 17 -16.61 4.97 52.13
CA GLU A 17 -15.66 5.73 51.30
C GLU A 17 -14.68 4.83 50.54
N VAL A 18 -14.22 3.73 51.15
CA VAL A 18 -13.46 2.68 50.46
C VAL A 18 -14.28 2.11 49.31
N THR A 19 -15.54 1.75 49.55
CA THR A 19 -16.41 1.15 48.54
C THR A 19 -16.64 2.10 47.36
N LYS A 20 -16.94 3.38 47.62
CA LYS A 20 -17.08 4.40 46.56
C LYS A 20 -15.82 4.55 45.73
N THR A 21 -14.66 4.57 46.39
CA THR A 21 -13.35 4.69 45.71
C THR A 21 -13.11 3.47 44.81
N VAL A 22 -13.37 2.26 45.32
CA VAL A 22 -13.26 1.03 44.53
C VAL A 22 -14.23 1.05 43.35
N SER A 23 -15.49 1.42 43.55
CA SER A 23 -16.48 1.53 42.48
C SER A 23 -16.09 2.58 41.43
N LEU A 24 -15.51 3.71 41.84
CA LEU A 24 -15.01 4.75 40.93
C LEU A 24 -13.84 4.22 40.10
N CYS A 25 -12.89 3.52 40.73
CA CYS A 25 -11.76 2.89 40.04
C CYS A 25 -12.24 1.81 39.06
N LEU A 26 -13.20 0.96 39.46
CA LEU A 26 -13.81 -0.05 38.58
C LEU A 26 -14.56 0.61 37.41
N GLY A 27 -15.29 1.69 37.65
CA GLY A 27 -15.93 2.48 36.61
C GLY A 27 -14.92 3.08 35.62
N GLY A 28 -13.81 3.62 36.12
CA GLY A 28 -12.70 4.10 35.29
C GLY A 28 -12.07 2.99 34.44
N LEU A 29 -11.81 1.81 35.04
CA LEU A 29 -11.33 0.63 34.32
C LEU A 29 -12.31 0.15 33.26
N GLY A 30 -13.62 0.25 33.54
CA GLY A 30 -14.69 -0.07 32.59
C GLY A 30 -14.71 0.81 31.34
N VAL A 31 -14.05 1.97 31.34
CA VAL A 31 -13.89 2.84 30.16
C VAL A 31 -12.53 2.64 29.50
N ILE A 32 -11.45 2.57 30.30
CA ILE A 32 -10.09 2.43 29.79
C ILE A 32 -9.91 1.10 29.04
N LEU A 33 -10.45 0.00 29.58
CA LEU A 33 -10.26 -1.32 28.98
C LEU A 33 -10.92 -1.44 27.59
N PRO A 34 -12.19 -1.05 27.38
CA PRO A 34 -12.77 -1.03 26.02
C PRO A 34 -12.05 -0.09 25.06
N LEU A 35 -11.59 1.08 25.51
CA LEU A 35 -10.80 1.99 24.67
C LEU A 35 -9.50 1.34 24.20
N TYR A 36 -8.81 0.67 25.11
CA TYR A 36 -7.58 -0.07 24.80
C TYR A 36 -7.86 -1.18 23.78
N ILE A 37 -8.86 -2.03 24.03
CA ILE A 37 -9.24 -3.14 23.14
C ILE A 37 -9.63 -2.62 21.74
N ASN A 38 -10.41 -1.53 21.67
CA ASN A 38 -10.80 -0.95 20.39
C ASN A 38 -9.61 -0.37 19.63
N ALA A 39 -8.68 0.27 20.33
CA ALA A 39 -7.45 0.77 19.73
C ALA A 39 -6.58 -0.36 19.17
N THR A 40 -6.40 -1.46 19.92
CA THR A 40 -5.65 -2.62 19.44
C THR A 40 -6.34 -3.28 18.25
N ASN A 41 -7.65 -3.50 18.31
CA ASN A 41 -8.42 -4.07 17.21
C ASN A 41 -8.33 -3.22 15.93
N ALA A 42 -8.36 -1.89 16.06
CA ALA A 42 -8.22 -1.00 14.91
C ALA A 42 -6.82 -1.07 14.27
N VAL A 43 -5.77 -1.23 15.09
CA VAL A 43 -4.40 -1.43 14.60
C VAL A 43 -4.27 -2.78 13.89
N GLU A 44 -4.75 -3.85 14.52
CA GLU A 44 -4.74 -5.20 13.93
C GLU A 44 -5.52 -5.25 12.61
N SER A 45 -6.70 -4.63 12.56
CA SER A 45 -7.50 -4.55 11.34
C SER A 45 -6.76 -3.83 10.21
N ARG A 46 -6.07 -2.72 10.51
CA ARG A 46 -5.27 -2.00 9.51
C ARG A 46 -4.10 -2.85 8.98
N MET A 47 -3.48 -3.65 9.86
CA MET A 47 -2.42 -4.57 9.44
C MET A 47 -2.96 -5.66 8.53
N ALA A 48 -4.11 -6.26 8.87
CA ALA A 48 -4.77 -7.26 8.04
C ALA A 48 -5.19 -6.68 6.68
N GLU A 49 -5.77 -5.47 6.66
CA GLU A 49 -6.12 -4.76 5.42
C GLU A 49 -4.90 -4.50 4.54
N LYS A 50 -3.75 -4.16 5.14
CA LYS A 50 -2.51 -3.92 4.40
C LYS A 50 -2.04 -5.18 3.68
N ILE A 51 -2.14 -6.34 4.33
CA ILE A 51 -1.81 -7.64 3.73
C ILE A 51 -2.80 -7.97 2.61
N GLU A 52 -4.10 -7.85 2.88
CA GLU A 52 -5.15 -8.12 1.89
C GLU A 52 -5.04 -7.23 0.65
N ASN A 53 -4.80 -5.93 0.83
CA ASN A 53 -4.56 -5.00 -0.28
C ASN A 53 -3.31 -5.38 -1.08
N THR A 54 -2.27 -5.87 -0.41
CA THR A 54 -1.05 -6.36 -1.08
C THR A 54 -1.37 -7.54 -1.97
N PHE A 55 -2.11 -8.52 -1.43
CA PHE A 55 -2.55 -9.70 -2.17
C PHE A 55 -3.40 -9.31 -3.38
N ARG A 56 -4.39 -8.43 -3.21
CA ARG A 56 -5.25 -7.95 -4.30
C ARG A 56 -4.49 -7.25 -5.43
N LEU A 57 -3.47 -6.45 -5.11
CA LEU A 57 -2.65 -5.83 -6.16
C LEU A 57 -1.82 -6.85 -6.94
N ILE A 58 -1.33 -7.89 -6.26
CA ILE A 58 -0.59 -8.98 -6.90
C ILE A 58 -1.55 -9.80 -7.77
N GLU A 59 -2.71 -10.19 -7.24
CA GLU A 59 -3.74 -10.92 -7.98
C GLU A 59 -4.20 -10.15 -9.22
N LYS A 60 -4.38 -8.82 -9.08
CA LYS A 60 -4.72 -7.96 -10.23
C LYS A 60 -3.68 -8.02 -11.33
N TRP A 61 -2.38 -8.15 -11.02
CA TRP A 61 -1.35 -8.32 -12.05
C TRP A 61 -1.59 -9.55 -12.94
N ASP A 62 -2.29 -10.55 -12.41
CA ASP A 62 -2.65 -11.78 -13.09
C ASP A 62 -4.07 -11.77 -13.68
N ASP A 63 -4.75 -10.61 -13.70
CA ASP A 63 -6.02 -10.48 -14.39
C ASP A 63 -5.88 -10.78 -15.91
N PRO A 64 -6.91 -11.30 -16.58
CA PRO A 64 -6.82 -11.71 -17.98
C PRO A 64 -6.40 -10.58 -18.94
N HIS A 65 -6.79 -9.34 -18.67
CA HIS A 65 -6.46 -8.18 -19.50
C HIS A 65 -5.00 -7.78 -19.32
N LEU A 66 -4.53 -7.69 -18.06
CA LEU A 66 -3.11 -7.43 -17.78
C LEU A 66 -2.21 -8.58 -18.25
N PHE A 67 -2.64 -9.83 -18.11
CA PHE A 67 -1.93 -10.98 -18.68
C PHE A 67 -1.80 -10.89 -20.20
N SER A 68 -2.86 -10.52 -20.91
CA SER A 68 -2.84 -10.34 -22.37
C SER A 68 -1.91 -9.19 -22.77
N ALA A 69 -1.99 -8.05 -22.09
CA ALA A 69 -1.09 -6.93 -22.32
C ALA A 69 0.38 -7.30 -22.06
N ARG A 70 0.66 -8.10 -21.01
CA ARG A 70 2.00 -8.60 -20.71
C ARG A 70 2.59 -9.44 -21.83
N LYS A 71 1.78 -10.28 -22.50
CA LYS A 71 2.25 -11.09 -23.66
C LYS A 71 2.79 -10.19 -24.77
N LEU A 72 2.03 -9.18 -25.17
CA LEU A 72 2.44 -8.23 -26.21
C LEU A 72 3.69 -7.44 -25.79
N THR A 73 3.79 -7.05 -24.52
CA THR A 73 5.01 -6.38 -24.03
C THR A 73 6.24 -7.29 -23.91
N ARG A 74 6.06 -8.62 -23.89
CA ARG A 74 7.16 -9.61 -23.88
C ARG A 74 7.75 -9.82 -25.27
N GLU A 75 6.93 -9.81 -26.31
CA GLU A 75 7.43 -9.88 -27.70
C GLU A 75 8.40 -8.71 -27.99
N ILE A 76 8.10 -7.53 -27.45
CA ILE A 76 9.01 -6.37 -27.51
C ILE A 76 10.29 -6.59 -26.69
N LYS A 77 10.21 -7.29 -25.55
CA LYS A 77 11.39 -7.63 -24.75
C LYS A 77 12.38 -8.48 -25.55
N GLU A 78 11.89 -9.48 -26.27
CA GLU A 78 12.70 -10.37 -27.10
C GLU A 78 13.33 -9.61 -28.29
N ALA A 79 12.58 -8.70 -28.90
CA ALA A 79 13.07 -7.87 -30.00
C ALA A 79 13.92 -6.66 -29.56
N ARG A 80 14.05 -6.40 -28.25
CA ARG A 80 14.60 -5.11 -27.76
C ARG A 80 16.07 -4.90 -28.13
N SER A 81 16.87 -5.96 -28.17
CA SER A 81 18.31 -5.89 -28.48
C SER A 81 18.60 -5.41 -29.90
N SER A 82 17.66 -5.57 -30.82
CA SER A 82 17.77 -5.14 -32.22
C SER A 82 16.97 -3.88 -32.53
N LEU A 83 16.24 -3.33 -31.55
CA LEU A 83 15.31 -2.22 -31.74
C LEU A 83 15.85 -0.94 -31.09
N SER A 84 16.09 0.09 -31.91
CA SER A 84 16.45 1.43 -31.40
C SER A 84 15.28 2.07 -30.64
N ASP A 85 15.58 3.04 -29.79
CA ASP A 85 14.56 3.76 -28.99
C ASP A 85 13.51 4.45 -29.87
N ASN A 86 13.92 5.08 -30.96
CA ASN A 86 12.97 5.71 -31.90
C ASN A 86 12.12 4.65 -32.62
N ALA A 87 12.73 3.53 -33.03
CA ALA A 87 11.98 2.44 -33.68
C ALA A 87 10.97 1.79 -32.71
N LEU A 88 11.29 1.72 -31.42
CA LEU A 88 10.35 1.27 -30.38
C LEU A 88 9.13 2.19 -30.31
N VAL A 89 9.35 3.50 -30.22
CA VAL A 89 8.26 4.47 -30.13
C VAL A 89 7.37 4.43 -31.37
N GLU A 90 7.96 4.38 -32.57
CA GLU A 90 7.20 4.28 -33.82
C GLU A 90 6.40 2.98 -33.88
N ARG A 91 7.00 1.84 -33.51
CA ARG A 91 6.30 0.55 -33.48
C ARG A 91 5.10 0.58 -32.52
N ILE A 92 5.26 1.13 -31.32
CA ILE A 92 4.17 1.24 -30.35
C ILE A 92 3.08 2.17 -30.89
N LYS A 93 3.42 3.28 -31.55
CA LYS A 93 2.42 4.21 -32.11
C LYS A 93 1.68 3.64 -33.32
N ALA A 94 2.33 2.80 -34.11
CA ALA A 94 1.74 2.22 -35.32
C ALA A 94 0.81 1.03 -35.02
N ASP A 95 1.01 0.34 -33.90
CA ASP A 95 0.22 -0.81 -33.48
C ASP A 95 -0.69 -0.40 -32.31
N GLU A 96 -1.98 -0.19 -32.59
CA GLU A 96 -2.95 0.22 -31.58
C GLU A 96 -3.14 -0.83 -30.47
N GLU A 97 -3.03 -2.13 -30.76
CA GLU A 97 -3.18 -3.17 -29.72
C GLU A 97 -1.99 -3.15 -28.75
N LEU A 98 -0.78 -3.04 -29.28
CA LEU A 98 0.43 -2.89 -28.48
C LEU A 98 0.40 -1.59 -27.67
N LYS A 99 -0.02 -0.48 -28.27
CA LYS A 99 -0.18 0.81 -27.59
C LYS A 99 -1.12 0.71 -26.39
N GLN A 100 -2.31 0.15 -26.59
CA GLN A 100 -3.28 -0.04 -25.51
C GLN A 100 -2.73 -0.95 -24.41
N SER A 101 -1.98 -1.98 -24.79
CA SER A 101 -1.32 -2.89 -23.83
C SER A 101 -0.28 -2.18 -22.97
N VAL A 102 0.58 -1.36 -23.59
CA VAL A 102 1.58 -0.57 -22.87
C VAL A 102 0.90 0.43 -21.94
N ILE A 103 -0.15 1.12 -22.39
CA ILE A 103 -0.94 2.04 -21.57
C ILE A 103 -1.61 1.33 -20.39
N LEU A 104 -2.20 0.15 -20.60
CA LEU A 104 -2.87 -0.61 -19.55
C LEU A 104 -1.89 -1.02 -18.44
N VAL A 105 -0.72 -1.53 -18.82
CA VAL A 105 0.35 -1.88 -17.87
C VAL A 105 0.84 -0.62 -17.14
N SER A 106 0.97 0.49 -17.85
CA SER A 106 1.32 1.80 -17.30
C SER A 106 0.33 2.27 -16.22
N ASN A 107 -0.96 2.13 -16.47
CA ASN A 107 -2.03 2.49 -15.53
C ASN A 107 -2.02 1.61 -14.29
N TYR A 108 -1.71 0.32 -14.44
CA TYR A 108 -1.52 -0.57 -13.30
C TYR A 108 -0.34 -0.11 -12.42
N PHE A 109 0.79 0.29 -13.02
CA PHE A 109 1.92 0.82 -12.27
C PHE A 109 1.58 2.10 -11.51
N GLU A 110 0.76 2.98 -12.10
CA GLU A 110 0.25 4.15 -11.40
C GLU A 110 -0.54 3.77 -10.13
N GLN A 111 -1.43 2.78 -10.26
CA GLN A 111 -2.20 2.27 -9.12
C GLN A 111 -1.29 1.67 -8.04
N VAL A 112 -0.23 0.95 -8.44
CA VAL A 112 0.77 0.42 -7.51
C VAL A 112 1.48 1.56 -6.79
N ARG A 113 1.99 2.56 -7.52
CA ARG A 113 2.68 3.72 -6.92
C ARG A 113 1.77 4.41 -5.91
N PHE A 114 0.54 4.70 -6.29
CA PHE A 114 -0.43 5.35 -5.41
C PHE A 114 -0.67 4.52 -4.14
N SER A 115 -0.77 3.20 -4.26
CA SER A 115 -0.97 2.31 -3.11
C SER A 115 0.25 2.27 -2.17
N VAL A 116 1.45 2.30 -2.73
CA VAL A 116 2.71 2.34 -1.97
C VAL A 116 2.87 3.68 -1.24
N VAL A 117 2.73 4.80 -1.96
CA VAL A 117 2.90 6.16 -1.42
C VAL A 117 1.93 6.42 -0.27
N ASN A 118 0.70 5.88 -0.35
CA ASN A 118 -0.31 6.02 0.69
C ASN A 118 -0.25 4.91 1.77
N ASN A 119 0.84 4.14 1.85
CA ASN A 119 1.05 3.08 2.85
C ASN A 119 -0.11 2.05 2.94
N ARG A 120 -0.76 1.76 1.81
CA ARG A 120 -1.91 0.83 1.75
C ARG A 120 -1.51 -0.64 1.62
N ILE A 121 -0.25 -0.91 1.30
CA ILE A 121 0.29 -2.25 1.06
C ILE A 121 1.61 -2.48 1.78
N ASP A 122 1.92 -3.75 2.05
CA ASP A 122 3.24 -4.19 2.45
C ASP A 122 4.19 -4.09 1.26
N ILE A 123 4.96 -3.01 1.22
CA ILE A 123 5.92 -2.74 0.14
C ILE A 123 7.01 -3.81 0.07
N ALA A 124 7.44 -4.38 1.20
CA ALA A 124 8.53 -5.35 1.21
C ALA A 124 8.08 -6.66 0.56
N GLN A 125 6.88 -7.13 0.92
CA GLN A 125 6.29 -8.32 0.30
C GLN A 125 5.92 -8.08 -1.17
N PHE A 126 5.36 -6.92 -1.50
CA PHE A 126 5.03 -6.61 -2.89
C PHE A 126 6.29 -6.55 -3.77
N ARG A 127 7.36 -5.91 -3.27
CA ARG A 127 8.63 -5.75 -3.96
C ARG A 127 9.29 -7.09 -4.26
N SER A 128 9.29 -8.02 -3.31
CA SER A 128 9.92 -9.33 -3.50
C SER A 128 9.27 -10.14 -4.64
N ILE A 129 7.99 -9.87 -4.93
CA ILE A 129 7.22 -10.58 -5.98
C ILE A 129 7.28 -9.83 -7.31
N LEU A 130 6.96 -8.53 -7.35
CA LEU A 130 6.77 -7.77 -8.59
C LEU A 130 7.81 -6.68 -8.86
N GLY A 131 8.65 -6.34 -7.88
CA GLY A 131 9.63 -5.25 -8.00
C GLY A 131 10.56 -5.36 -9.22
N PRO A 132 11.19 -6.52 -9.47
CA PRO A 132 12.03 -6.73 -10.66
C PRO A 132 11.25 -6.59 -11.97
N VAL A 133 10.01 -7.10 -12.01
CA VAL A 133 9.15 -7.09 -13.21
C VAL A 133 8.74 -5.66 -13.56
N ILE A 134 8.28 -4.89 -12.58
CA ILE A 134 7.90 -3.49 -12.76
C ILE A 134 9.11 -2.68 -13.24
N THR A 135 10.27 -2.86 -12.60
CA THR A 135 11.50 -2.16 -12.96
C THR A 135 11.94 -2.47 -14.39
N ASP A 136 11.90 -3.74 -14.80
CA ASP A 136 12.23 -4.20 -16.15
C ASP A 136 11.31 -3.58 -17.21
N ILE A 137 10.00 -3.54 -16.96
CA ILE A 137 9.04 -2.97 -17.90
C ILE A 137 9.21 -1.45 -18.00
N ILE A 138 9.30 -0.74 -16.87
CA ILE A 138 9.49 0.72 -16.86
C ILE A 138 10.76 1.10 -17.63
N THR A 139 11.87 0.40 -17.38
CA THR A 139 13.14 0.66 -18.05
C THR A 139 13.06 0.34 -19.55
N ARG A 140 12.42 -0.78 -19.93
CA ARG A 140 12.30 -1.18 -21.34
C ARG A 140 11.49 -0.19 -22.17
N PHE A 141 10.39 0.32 -21.62
CA PHE A 141 9.46 1.22 -22.30
C PHE A 141 9.70 2.70 -21.98
N GLU A 142 10.76 3.05 -21.25
CA GLU A 142 11.14 4.42 -20.92
C GLU A 142 11.12 5.37 -22.14
N PRO A 143 11.62 4.99 -23.34
CA PRO A 143 11.57 5.88 -24.50
C PRO A 143 10.16 6.28 -24.90
N TYR A 144 9.19 5.38 -24.75
CA TYR A 144 7.79 5.65 -25.05
C TYR A 144 7.15 6.48 -23.92
N PHE A 145 7.41 6.15 -22.66
CA PHE A 145 6.86 6.89 -21.52
C PHE A 145 7.32 8.34 -21.46
N LYS A 146 8.53 8.66 -21.97
CA LYS A 146 8.98 10.05 -22.14
C LYS A 146 8.05 10.91 -22.99
N THR A 147 7.25 10.30 -23.87
CA THR A 147 6.29 11.03 -24.69
C THR A 147 5.06 11.51 -23.91
N PHE A 148 4.83 11.01 -22.68
CA PHE A 148 3.66 11.37 -21.87
C PHE A 148 3.88 12.64 -21.04
N GLY A 149 5.14 13.07 -20.88
CA GLY A 149 5.51 14.28 -20.14
C GLY A 149 6.47 13.99 -18.98
N GLN A 150 6.99 15.08 -18.40
CA GLN A 150 8.02 14.99 -17.36
C GLN A 150 7.47 14.47 -16.02
N GLU A 151 6.28 14.93 -15.62
CA GLU A 151 5.62 14.48 -14.38
C GLU A 151 5.45 12.97 -14.35
N TYR A 152 4.97 12.39 -15.46
CA TYR A 152 4.79 10.95 -15.62
C TYR A 152 6.10 10.16 -15.48
N MET A 153 7.20 10.75 -15.95
CA MET A 153 8.52 10.14 -15.83
C MET A 153 9.05 10.20 -14.40
N ASP A 154 8.78 11.29 -13.66
CA ASP A 154 9.21 11.43 -12.27
C ASP A 154 8.46 10.46 -11.36
N ASP A 155 7.18 10.30 -11.63
CA ASP A 155 6.28 9.30 -11.10
C ASP A 155 6.81 7.86 -11.26
N PHE A 156 7.25 7.50 -12.46
CA PHE A 156 7.89 6.21 -12.71
C PHE A 156 9.26 6.04 -12.08
N ARG A 157 10.07 7.09 -12.02
CA ARG A 157 11.34 7.05 -11.29
C ARG A 157 11.12 6.84 -9.80
N GLN A 158 10.10 7.48 -9.23
CA GLN A 158 9.71 7.27 -7.84
C GLN A 158 9.31 5.81 -7.63
N LEU A 159 8.44 5.25 -8.50
CA LEU A 159 8.04 3.86 -8.40
C LEU A 159 9.23 2.89 -8.51
N VAL A 160 10.13 3.09 -9.47
CA VAL A 160 11.35 2.26 -9.61
C VAL A 160 12.22 2.33 -8.35
N THR A 161 12.36 3.51 -7.75
CA THR A 161 13.10 3.68 -6.50
C THR A 161 12.43 2.90 -5.36
N LEU A 162 11.10 2.99 -5.25
CA LEU A 162 10.31 2.22 -4.28
C LEU A 162 10.41 0.70 -4.51
N MET A 163 10.62 0.24 -5.75
CA MET A 163 10.78 -1.18 -6.09
C MET A 163 12.21 -1.71 -5.90
N LYS A 164 13.21 -0.84 -5.64
CA LYS A 164 14.62 -1.23 -5.47
C LYS A 164 15.11 -1.28 -4.03
N GLY A 165 14.42 -0.62 -3.10
CA GLY A 165 14.82 -0.53 -1.69
C GLY A 165 14.76 -1.86 -0.94
#